data_AF-A0A9P8PVK8-F1
#
_entry.id   AF-A0A9P8PVK8-F1
#
_cell.length_a   1.000
_cell.length_b   1.000
_cell.length_c   1.000
_cell.angle_alpha   90.00
_cell.angle_beta   90.00
_cell.angle_gamma   90.00
#
_symmetry.space_group_name_H-M   'P 1'
#
loop_
_entity.id
_entity.type
_entity.pdbx_description
1 polymer ?
#
loop_
_entity_poly.entity_id
_entity_poly.type
_entity_poly.pdbx_seq_one_letter_code
_entity_poly.pdbx_strand_id
1 'polypeptide(L)'
;MPIDYSKWDNIELSDDSDIEVHPNVDKKSFIKWKQQDIHQKRLERNREIQQYEIQIPMYEELNVRANKMLADLSDEDLGDLNRVKQYLSKTFDNGKPANPTLSAEDFADQPTYSEMIEDLFIQLKGQLRDAKKDPNDGANLRTEIINHHKKINDVLAQNKAKLVQLHKEKELQISSEDMHTGWDRSFLNKNDAAAAAAAGSAKENQQPMSPISSVPSTIASPVESESTITQPSTASTTLTQSTSKPSVQQSTT
;
A
#
# COMPACT_ATOMS: atom_id res chain seq x y z
N MET A 1 -24.35 22.48 19.96
CA MET A 1 -24.07 21.06 19.72
C MET A 1 -22.99 20.62 20.69
N PRO A 2 -23.06 19.41 21.27
CA PRO A 2 -21.97 18.84 22.06
C PRO A 2 -20.73 18.65 21.17
N ILE A 3 -19.55 18.93 21.72
CA ILE A 3 -18.26 18.68 21.04
C ILE A 3 -17.92 17.21 21.27
N ASP A 4 -17.67 16.47 20.19
CA ASP A 4 -17.29 15.05 20.26
C ASP A 4 -15.77 14.91 20.43
N TYR A 5 -15.36 14.19 21.49
CA TYR A 5 -13.97 13.89 21.82
C TYR A 5 -13.55 12.46 21.42
N SER A 6 -14.42 11.70 20.74
CA SER A 6 -14.16 10.32 20.28
C SER A 6 -12.90 10.15 19.43
N LYS A 7 -12.46 11.23 18.75
CA LYS A 7 -11.22 11.25 17.96
C LYS A 7 -9.97 10.93 18.78
N TRP A 8 -9.94 11.31 20.05
CA TRP A 8 -8.75 11.13 20.92
C TRP A 8 -8.73 9.76 21.62
N ASP A 9 -9.78 8.96 21.49
CA ASP A 9 -9.88 7.63 22.13
C ASP A 9 -8.99 6.57 21.43
N ASN A 10 -8.69 6.77 20.14
CA ASN A 10 -7.97 5.82 19.29
C ASN A 10 -6.53 6.24 18.95
N ILE A 11 -5.89 7.03 19.82
CA ILE A 11 -4.49 7.46 19.58
C ILE A 11 -3.56 6.28 19.87
N GLU A 12 -2.82 5.84 18.85
CA GLU A 12 -1.78 4.82 19.02
C GLU A 12 -0.44 5.49 19.32
N LEU A 13 -0.09 5.61 20.60
CA LEU A 13 1.23 6.06 21.03
C LEU A 13 2.25 4.92 20.97
N SER A 14 3.30 5.09 20.17
CA SER A 14 4.43 4.15 20.09
C SER A 14 5.44 4.29 21.23
N ASP A 15 5.42 5.42 21.94
CA ASP A 15 6.34 5.77 23.03
C ASP A 15 5.57 6.09 24.32
N ASP A 16 4.55 5.28 24.64
CA ASP A 16 3.84 5.40 25.90
C ASP A 16 4.69 4.83 27.05
N SER A 17 5.48 5.71 27.64
CA SER A 17 6.31 5.38 28.80
C SER A 17 5.49 5.15 30.07
N ASP A 18 4.19 5.49 30.10
CA ASP A 18 3.33 5.39 31.29
C ASP A 18 2.46 4.12 31.29
N ILE A 19 2.74 3.17 30.40
CA ILE A 19 1.97 1.93 30.35
C ILE A 19 2.13 1.12 31.65
N GLU A 20 1.00 0.80 32.28
CA GLU A 20 0.95 -0.05 33.46
C GLU A 20 1.15 -1.51 33.05
N VAL A 21 2.16 -2.14 33.65
CA VAL A 21 2.57 -3.50 33.33
C VAL A 21 2.40 -4.38 34.57
N HIS A 22 2.02 -5.65 34.38
CA HIS A 22 1.91 -6.59 35.50
C HIS A 22 3.26 -6.71 36.24
N PRO A 23 3.28 -6.89 37.57
CA PRO A 23 4.51 -7.02 38.36
C PRO A 23 5.56 -8.06 37.90
N ASN A 24 5.18 -8.99 37.01
CA ASN A 24 6.04 -10.06 36.51
C ASN A 24 6.47 -9.86 35.05
N VAL A 25 6.06 -8.78 34.41
CA VAL A 25 6.42 -8.46 33.03
C VAL A 25 7.37 -7.26 33.05
N ASP A 26 8.52 -7.38 32.40
CA ASP A 26 9.47 -6.27 32.31
C ASP A 26 8.90 -5.17 31.41
N LYS A 27 8.74 -3.98 31.98
CA LYS A 27 8.20 -2.80 31.30
C LYS A 27 8.97 -2.45 30.03
N LYS A 28 10.31 -2.58 30.03
CA LYS A 28 11.13 -2.22 28.86
C LYS A 28 10.91 -3.16 27.68
N SER A 29 10.88 -4.46 27.92
CA SER A 29 10.61 -5.44 26.87
C SER A 29 9.17 -5.35 26.35
N PHE A 30 8.21 -5.11 27.24
CA PHE A 30 6.80 -4.93 26.86
C PHE A 30 6.59 -3.71 25.95
N ILE A 31 7.16 -2.55 26.29
CA ILE A 31 7.06 -1.33 25.47
C ILE A 31 7.68 -1.56 24.09
N LYS A 32 8.87 -2.17 24.01
CA LYS A 32 9.52 -2.48 22.73
C LYS A 32 8.69 -3.42 21.86
N TRP A 33 8.13 -4.47 22.46
CA TRP A 33 7.26 -5.40 21.75
C TRP A 33 6.01 -4.68 21.23
N LYS A 34 5.38 -3.84 22.07
CA LYS A 34 4.20 -3.07 21.69
C LYS A 34 4.48 -2.10 20.55
N GLN A 35 5.62 -1.44 20.58
CA GLN A 35 6.10 -0.58 19.51
C GLN A 35 6.26 -1.37 18.20
N GLN A 36 6.93 -2.52 18.24
CA GLN A 36 7.09 -3.40 17.07
C GLN A 36 5.74 -3.88 16.52
N ASP A 37 4.81 -4.31 17.39
CA ASP A 37 3.45 -4.72 17.02
C ASP A 37 2.70 -3.60 16.29
N ILE A 38 2.75 -2.38 16.83
CA ILE A 38 2.13 -1.20 16.21
C ILE A 38 2.76 -0.91 14.83
N HIS A 39 4.09 -0.88 14.73
CA HIS A 39 4.76 -0.65 13.45
C HIS A 39 4.44 -1.76 12.43
N GLN A 40 4.43 -3.02 12.87
CA GLN A 40 4.10 -4.15 12.01
C GLN A 40 2.67 -4.04 11.48
N LYS A 41 1.69 -3.77 12.35
CA LYS A 41 0.28 -3.57 11.94
C LYS A 41 0.11 -2.41 10.96
N ARG A 42 0.84 -1.31 11.17
CA ARG A 42 0.83 -0.17 10.25
C ARG A 42 1.41 -0.53 8.88
N LEU A 43 2.54 -1.22 8.86
CA LEU A 43 3.17 -1.69 7.63
C LEU A 43 2.27 -2.68 6.89
N GLU A 44 1.68 -3.64 7.60
CA GLU A 44 0.73 -4.61 7.05
C GLU A 44 -0.47 -3.90 6.43
N ARG A 45 -1.10 -2.97 7.16
CA ARG A 45 -2.24 -2.19 6.64
C ARG A 45 -1.87 -1.36 5.41
N ASN A 46 -0.77 -0.62 5.46
CA ASN A 46 -0.32 0.20 4.34
C ASN A 46 0.00 -0.68 3.12
N ARG A 47 0.63 -1.85 3.32
CA ARG A 47 0.89 -2.81 2.26
C ARG A 47 -0.41 -3.36 1.67
N GLU A 48 -1.39 -3.70 2.51
CA GLU A 48 -2.69 -4.18 2.05
C GLU A 48 -3.45 -3.12 1.24
N ILE A 49 -3.46 -1.87 1.71
CA ILE A 49 -4.06 -0.75 0.97
C ILE A 49 -3.42 -0.63 -0.41
N GLN A 50 -2.09 -0.52 -0.48
CA GLN A 50 -1.36 -0.42 -1.75
C GLN A 50 -1.66 -1.62 -2.66
N GLN A 51 -1.69 -2.82 -2.10
CA GLN A 51 -2.01 -4.03 -2.85
C GLN A 51 -3.41 -3.94 -3.48
N TYR A 52 -4.43 -3.54 -2.72
CA TYR A 52 -5.79 -3.41 -3.26
C TYR A 52 -5.91 -2.25 -4.26
N GLU A 53 -5.22 -1.13 -4.03
CA GLU A 53 -5.16 0.00 -4.96
C GLU A 53 -4.58 -0.39 -6.32
N ILE A 54 -3.63 -1.33 -6.36
CA ILE A 54 -3.07 -1.87 -7.61
C ILE A 54 -4.00 -2.93 -8.21
N GLN A 55 -4.54 -3.84 -7.39
CA GLN A 55 -5.34 -4.97 -7.87
C GLN A 55 -6.69 -4.56 -8.46
N ILE A 56 -7.38 -3.59 -7.87
CA ILE A 56 -8.71 -3.16 -8.31
C ILE A 56 -8.69 -2.65 -9.77
N PRO A 57 -7.90 -1.64 -10.15
CA PRO A 57 -7.88 -1.15 -11.53
C PRO A 57 -7.38 -2.22 -12.50
N MET A 58 -6.47 -3.09 -12.05
CA MET A 58 -6.01 -4.22 -12.86
C MET A 58 -7.17 -5.19 -13.20
N TYR A 59 -7.98 -5.57 -12.22
CA TYR A 59 -9.14 -6.44 -12.45
C TYR A 59 -10.25 -5.77 -13.25
N GLU A 60 -10.46 -4.46 -13.07
CA GLU A 60 -11.41 -3.69 -13.88
C GLU A 60 -11.04 -3.71 -15.36
N GLU A 61 -9.79 -3.42 -15.69
CA GLU A 61 -9.29 -3.45 -17.07
C GLU A 61 -9.37 -4.86 -17.67
N LEU A 62 -8.99 -5.90 -16.92
CA LEU A 62 -9.10 -7.29 -17.37
C LEU A 62 -10.56 -7.68 -17.66
N ASN A 63 -11.49 -7.27 -16.81
CA ASN A 63 -12.92 -7.52 -17.01
C ASN A 63 -13.49 -6.80 -18.22
N VAL A 64 -13.07 -5.55 -18.48
CA VAL A 64 -13.46 -4.81 -19.69
C VAL A 64 -13.01 -5.55 -20.95
N ARG A 65 -11.74 -6.00 -20.97
CA ARG A 65 -11.19 -6.75 -22.11
C ARG A 65 -11.89 -8.10 -22.31
N ALA A 66 -12.10 -8.86 -21.24
CA ALA A 66 -12.80 -10.13 -21.27
C ALA A 66 -14.24 -10.00 -21.78
N ASN A 67 -14.98 -8.98 -21.30
CA ASN A 67 -16.35 -8.71 -21.76
C ASN A 67 -16.42 -8.37 -23.24
N LYS A 68 -15.51 -7.52 -23.73
CA LYS A 68 -15.47 -7.13 -25.14
C LYS A 68 -15.13 -8.32 -26.04
N MET A 69 -14.17 -9.14 -25.62
CA MET A 69 -13.82 -10.38 -26.33
C MET A 69 -14.99 -11.37 -26.36
N LEU A 70 -15.70 -11.56 -25.24
CA LEU A 70 -16.90 -12.41 -25.19
C LEU A 70 -18.02 -11.92 -26.10
N ALA A 71 -18.12 -10.60 -26.33
CA ALA A 71 -19.11 -10.01 -27.22
C ALA A 71 -18.74 -10.14 -28.70
N ASP A 72 -17.45 -9.98 -29.03
CA ASP A 72 -16.98 -9.88 -30.42
C ASP A 72 -16.57 -11.22 -31.05
N LEU A 73 -16.08 -12.19 -30.25
CA LEU A 73 -15.61 -13.48 -30.77
C LEU A 73 -16.71 -14.54 -30.74
N SER A 74 -16.70 -15.38 -31.78
CA SER A 74 -17.49 -16.62 -31.84
C SER A 74 -16.84 -17.74 -31.01
N ASP A 75 -17.58 -18.81 -30.74
CA ASP A 75 -17.07 -19.96 -29.99
C ASP A 75 -15.89 -20.61 -30.72
N GLU A 76 -15.98 -20.75 -32.04
CA GLU A 76 -14.90 -21.30 -32.87
C GLU A 76 -13.61 -20.48 -32.75
N ASP A 77 -13.72 -19.15 -32.69
CA ASP A 77 -12.57 -18.26 -32.54
C ASP A 77 -11.96 -18.31 -31.14
N LEU A 78 -12.78 -18.51 -30.10
CA LEU A 78 -12.31 -18.70 -28.73
C LEU A 78 -11.53 -20.00 -28.55
N GLY A 79 -11.85 -21.03 -29.36
CA GLY A 79 -11.12 -22.30 -29.39
C GLY A 79 -9.67 -22.15 -29.90
N ASP A 80 -9.41 -21.19 -30.78
CA ASP A 80 -8.09 -20.95 -31.35
C ASP A 80 -7.35 -19.81 -30.64
N LEU A 81 -6.33 -20.17 -29.87
CA LEU A 81 -5.53 -19.23 -29.09
C LEU A 81 -4.83 -18.20 -29.99
N ASN A 82 -4.45 -18.56 -31.23
CA ASN A 82 -3.81 -17.61 -32.13
C ASN A 82 -4.76 -16.50 -32.58
N ARG A 83 -6.05 -16.83 -32.79
CA ARG A 83 -7.08 -15.84 -33.13
C ARG A 83 -7.35 -14.90 -31.97
N VAL A 84 -7.40 -15.44 -30.75
CA VAL A 84 -7.52 -14.62 -29.52
C VAL A 84 -6.34 -13.65 -29.40
N LYS A 85 -5.10 -14.12 -29.56
CA LYS A 85 -3.89 -13.26 -29.57
C LYS A 85 -3.96 -12.15 -30.60
N GLN A 86 -4.34 -12.50 -31.83
CA GLN A 86 -4.47 -11.54 -32.91
C GLN A 86 -5.57 -10.49 -32.63
N TYR A 87 -6.69 -10.91 -32.04
CA TYR A 87 -7.75 -10.01 -31.65
C TYR A 87 -7.31 -9.06 -30.53
N LEU A 88 -6.62 -9.57 -29.49
CA LEU A 88 -6.14 -8.78 -28.36
C LEU A 88 -5.15 -7.70 -28.81
N SER A 89 -4.16 -8.07 -29.62
CA SER A 89 -3.15 -7.15 -30.16
C SER A 89 -3.72 -6.10 -31.12
N LYS A 90 -4.84 -6.39 -31.80
CA LYS A 90 -5.51 -5.44 -32.69
C LYS A 90 -6.44 -4.47 -31.94
N THR A 91 -7.08 -4.94 -30.88
CA THR A 91 -8.21 -4.24 -30.23
C THR A 91 -7.77 -3.41 -29.03
N PHE A 92 -6.73 -3.86 -28.33
CA PHE A 92 -6.27 -3.25 -27.09
C PHE A 92 -4.84 -2.78 -27.19
N ASP A 93 -4.47 -1.88 -26.29
CA ASP A 93 -3.10 -1.46 -26.10
C ASP A 93 -2.28 -2.52 -25.35
N ASN A 94 -0.97 -2.43 -25.50
CA ASN A 94 0.01 -3.20 -24.72
C ASN A 94 0.25 -2.55 -23.35
N GLY A 95 -0.80 -1.98 -22.76
CA GLY A 95 -0.75 -1.35 -21.44
C GLY A 95 -0.31 -2.36 -20.38
N LYS A 96 0.40 -1.85 -19.37
CA LYS A 96 0.83 -2.62 -18.20
C LYS A 96 0.08 -2.12 -16.96
N PRO A 97 -0.20 -2.99 -15.98
CA PRO A 97 -0.80 -2.55 -14.73
C PRO A 97 0.15 -1.61 -14.00
N ALA A 98 -0.34 -0.41 -13.66
CA ALA A 98 0.44 0.53 -12.89
C ALA A 98 0.79 -0.07 -11.52
N ASN A 99 2.08 -0.10 -11.18
CA ASN A 99 2.55 -0.54 -9.89
C ASN A 99 3.65 0.42 -9.39
N PRO A 100 3.30 1.43 -8.58
CA PRO A 100 4.26 2.44 -8.11
C PRO A 100 5.31 1.88 -7.14
N THR A 101 5.13 0.65 -6.65
CA THR A 101 6.03 0.00 -5.70
C THR A 101 7.18 -0.74 -6.40
N LEU A 102 7.06 -1.02 -7.70
CA LEU A 102 8.09 -1.72 -8.47
C LEU A 102 9.19 -0.77 -8.92
N SER A 103 10.42 -1.30 -8.93
CA SER A 103 11.57 -0.64 -9.57
C SER A 103 11.32 -0.52 -11.08
N ALA A 104 12.05 0.38 -11.76
CA ALA A 104 11.90 0.55 -13.21
C ALA A 104 12.19 -0.76 -13.98
N GLU A 105 13.14 -1.55 -13.49
CA GLU A 105 13.52 -2.86 -14.01
C GLU A 105 12.38 -3.87 -13.83
N ASP A 106 11.85 -3.99 -12.61
CA ASP A 106 10.77 -4.92 -12.29
C ASP A 106 9.47 -4.58 -13.04
N PHE A 107 9.22 -3.29 -13.28
CA PHE A 107 8.09 -2.82 -14.10
C PHE A 107 8.27 -3.16 -15.58
N ALA A 108 9.51 -3.18 -16.09
CA ALA A 108 9.81 -3.60 -17.45
C ALA A 108 9.51 -5.09 -17.68
N ASP A 109 9.68 -5.92 -16.65
CA ASP A 109 9.40 -7.36 -16.68
C ASP A 109 7.93 -7.71 -16.41
N GLN A 110 7.13 -6.77 -15.90
CA GLN A 110 5.71 -7.01 -15.62
C GLN A 110 4.92 -7.31 -16.91
N PRO A 111 4.06 -8.36 -16.92
CA PRO A 111 3.28 -8.71 -18.10
C PRO A 111 2.26 -7.63 -18.44
N THR A 112 1.99 -7.50 -19.73
CA THR A 112 0.92 -6.65 -20.25
C THR A 112 -0.45 -7.26 -19.96
N TYR A 113 -1.50 -6.44 -19.99
CA TYR A 113 -2.86 -6.94 -19.83
C TYR A 113 -3.26 -8.00 -20.88
N SER A 114 -2.77 -7.88 -22.11
CA SER A 114 -3.03 -8.86 -23.17
C SER A 114 -2.37 -10.20 -22.86
N GLU A 115 -1.11 -10.20 -22.42
CA GLU A 115 -0.40 -11.42 -21.99
C GLU A 115 -1.07 -12.08 -20.78
N MET A 116 -1.60 -11.31 -19.83
CA MET A 116 -2.34 -11.86 -18.70
C MET A 116 -3.62 -12.59 -19.13
N ILE A 117 -4.31 -12.09 -20.16
CA ILE A 117 -5.49 -12.77 -20.72
C ILE A 117 -5.06 -14.02 -21.48
N GLU A 118 -3.96 -13.97 -22.22
CA GLU A 118 -3.40 -15.14 -22.90
C GLU A 118 -3.05 -16.26 -21.92
N ASP A 119 -2.42 -15.92 -20.79
CA ASP A 119 -2.11 -16.89 -19.74
C ASP A 119 -3.40 -17.46 -19.12
N LEU A 120 -4.42 -16.65 -18.89
CA LEU A 120 -5.74 -17.13 -18.46
C LEU A 120 -6.29 -18.19 -19.43
N PHE A 121 -6.19 -17.99 -20.75
CA PHE A 121 -6.61 -19.00 -21.72
C PHE A 121 -5.81 -20.28 -21.63
N ILE A 122 -4.49 -20.21 -21.43
CA ILE A 122 -3.64 -21.39 -21.23
C ILE A 122 -4.10 -22.15 -19.98
N GLN A 123 -4.38 -21.44 -18.88
CA GLN A 123 -4.90 -22.02 -17.65
C GLN A 123 -6.26 -22.68 -17.85
N LEU A 124 -7.20 -22.03 -18.57
CA LEU A 124 -8.52 -22.58 -18.87
C LEU A 124 -8.44 -23.85 -19.72
N LYS A 125 -7.58 -23.85 -20.75
CA LYS A 125 -7.31 -25.05 -21.56
C LYS A 125 -6.73 -26.18 -20.71
N GLY A 126 -5.85 -25.85 -19.75
CA GLY A 126 -5.37 -26.80 -18.74
C GLY A 126 -6.49 -27.39 -17.88
N GLN A 127 -7.38 -26.55 -17.35
CA GLN A 127 -8.54 -26.97 -16.55
C GLN A 127 -9.49 -27.89 -17.34
N LEU A 128 -9.74 -27.59 -18.62
CA LEU A 128 -10.55 -28.45 -19.48
C LEU A 128 -9.88 -29.80 -19.74
N ARG A 129 -8.57 -29.81 -19.99
CA ARG A 129 -7.79 -31.05 -20.14
C ARG A 129 -7.88 -31.92 -18.88
N ASP A 130 -7.72 -31.32 -17.71
CA ASP A 130 -7.77 -32.02 -16.43
C ASP A 130 -9.18 -32.55 -16.13
N ALA A 131 -10.22 -31.83 -16.58
CA ALA A 131 -11.61 -32.26 -16.56
C ALA A 131 -11.98 -33.27 -17.68
N LYS A 132 -11.01 -33.73 -18.48
CA LYS A 132 -11.20 -34.63 -19.63
C LYS A 132 -12.18 -34.10 -20.69
N LYS A 133 -12.27 -32.78 -20.82
CA LYS A 133 -13.00 -32.09 -21.89
C LYS A 133 -12.02 -31.66 -22.99
N ASP A 134 -12.54 -31.37 -24.18
CA ASP A 134 -11.71 -30.86 -25.29
C ASP A 134 -11.21 -29.44 -24.96
N PRO A 135 -9.89 -29.21 -24.88
CA PRO A 135 -9.32 -27.88 -24.61
C PRO A 135 -9.57 -26.86 -25.71
N ASN A 136 -9.90 -27.28 -26.93
CA ASN A 136 -10.17 -26.37 -28.05
C ASN A 136 -11.66 -26.17 -28.32
N ASP A 137 -12.52 -26.74 -27.47
CA ASP A 137 -13.96 -26.50 -27.54
C ASP A 137 -14.31 -25.09 -27.02
N GLY A 138 -14.64 -24.23 -27.97
CA GLY A 138 -15.03 -22.84 -27.75
C GLY A 138 -16.21 -22.64 -26.79
N ALA A 139 -17.20 -23.53 -26.82
CA ALA A 139 -18.40 -23.39 -25.99
C ALA A 139 -18.09 -23.65 -24.51
N ASN A 140 -17.26 -24.67 -24.25
CA ASN A 140 -16.74 -24.96 -22.91
C ASN A 140 -15.84 -23.82 -22.41
N LEU A 141 -14.95 -23.30 -23.28
CA LEU A 141 -14.09 -22.15 -22.93
C LEU A 141 -14.91 -20.90 -22.61
N ARG A 142 -15.91 -20.55 -23.44
CA ARG A 142 -16.81 -19.41 -23.17
C ARG A 142 -17.47 -19.55 -21.80
N THR A 143 -17.98 -20.73 -21.49
CA THR A 143 -18.63 -21.00 -20.21
C THR A 143 -17.68 -20.79 -19.04
N GLU A 144 -16.45 -21.29 -19.14
CA GLU A 144 -15.45 -21.10 -18.09
C GLU A 144 -14.98 -19.64 -17.96
N ILE A 145 -14.83 -18.91 -19.08
CA ILE A 145 -14.50 -17.48 -19.05
C ILE A 145 -15.61 -16.71 -18.31
N ILE A 146 -16.89 -17.01 -18.58
CA ILE A 146 -18.02 -16.40 -17.88
C ILE A 146 -17.99 -16.74 -16.38
N ASN A 147 -17.63 -17.97 -16.01
CA ASN A 147 -17.52 -18.37 -14.61
C ASN A 147 -16.38 -17.63 -13.90
N HIS A 148 -15.20 -17.51 -14.53
CA HIS A 148 -14.08 -16.75 -13.99
C HIS A 148 -14.38 -15.26 -13.90
N HIS A 149 -15.06 -14.69 -14.90
CA HIS A 149 -15.52 -13.29 -14.86
C HIS A 149 -16.41 -13.01 -13.65
N LYS A 150 -17.37 -13.90 -13.36
CA LYS A 150 -18.19 -13.80 -12.15
C LYS A 150 -17.35 -13.83 -10.87
N LYS A 151 -16.39 -14.77 -10.77
CA LYS A 151 -15.48 -14.85 -9.62
C LYS A 151 -14.64 -13.58 -9.46
N ILE A 152 -14.13 -13.02 -10.56
CA ILE A 152 -13.36 -11.77 -10.51
C ILE A 152 -14.24 -10.62 -10.03
N ASN A 153 -15.50 -10.53 -10.47
CA ASN A 153 -16.43 -9.51 -9.97
C ASN A 153 -16.73 -9.65 -8.47
N ASP A 154 -16.89 -10.88 -7.99
CA ASP A 154 -17.10 -11.14 -6.55
C ASP A 154 -15.86 -10.73 -5.74
N VAL A 155 -14.66 -11.10 -6.20
CA VAL A 155 -13.38 -10.70 -5.57
C VAL A 155 -13.20 -9.19 -5.62
N LEU A 156 -13.52 -8.54 -6.73
CA LEU A 156 -13.44 -7.10 -6.89
C LEU A 156 -14.37 -6.38 -5.90
N ALA A 157 -15.60 -6.87 -5.72
CA ALA A 157 -16.53 -6.32 -4.73
C ALA A 157 -15.98 -6.46 -3.30
N GLN A 158 -15.41 -7.62 -2.96
CA GLN A 158 -14.78 -7.85 -1.66
C GLN A 158 -13.56 -6.95 -1.45
N ASN A 159 -12.70 -6.79 -2.47
CA ASN A 159 -11.50 -5.96 -2.41
C ASN A 159 -11.86 -4.48 -2.22
N LYS A 160 -12.87 -3.97 -2.94
CA LYS A 160 -13.35 -2.59 -2.76
C LYS A 160 -13.89 -2.38 -1.35
N ALA A 161 -14.67 -3.32 -0.81
CA ALA A 161 -15.19 -3.22 0.55
C ALA A 161 -14.06 -3.22 1.60
N LYS A 162 -13.07 -4.11 1.43
CA LYS A 162 -11.90 -4.16 2.31
C LYS A 162 -11.04 -2.91 2.22
N LEU A 163 -10.82 -2.36 1.02
CA LEU A 163 -10.08 -1.12 0.84
C LEU A 163 -10.75 0.01 1.64
N VAL A 164 -12.06 0.20 1.48
CA VAL A 164 -12.82 1.21 2.24
C VAL A 164 -12.70 0.99 3.76
N GLN A 165 -12.78 -0.27 4.20
CA GLN A 165 -12.59 -0.60 5.61
C GLN A 165 -11.19 -0.24 6.12
N LEU A 166 -10.13 -0.61 5.39
CA LEU A 166 -8.74 -0.33 5.77
C LEU A 166 -8.44 1.18 5.79
N HIS A 167 -8.98 1.95 4.85
CA HIS A 167 -8.88 3.41 4.89
C HIS A 167 -9.58 3.99 6.13
N LYS A 168 -10.79 3.51 6.45
CA LYS A 168 -11.49 3.94 7.66
C LYS A 168 -10.73 3.57 8.93
N GLU A 169 -10.17 2.36 9.01
CA GLU A 169 -9.32 1.94 10.14
C GLU A 169 -8.06 2.80 10.25
N LYS A 170 -7.43 3.14 9.11
CA LYS A 170 -6.29 4.07 9.06
C LYS A 170 -6.67 5.47 9.55
N GLU A 171 -7.84 5.99 9.19
CA GLU A 171 -8.32 7.31 9.63
C GLU A 171 -8.71 7.35 11.11
N LEU A 172 -9.21 6.24 11.64
CA LEU A 172 -9.53 6.12 13.08
C LEU A 172 -8.26 6.11 13.94
N GLN A 173 -7.17 5.52 13.41
CA GLN A 173 -5.91 5.42 14.12
C GLN A 173 -4.95 6.56 13.77
N ILE A 174 -4.93 7.58 14.63
CA ILE A 174 -4.01 8.71 14.46
C ILE A 174 -2.57 8.23 14.67
N SER A 175 -1.81 8.19 13.58
CA SER A 175 -0.40 7.84 13.57
C SER A 175 0.48 9.08 13.48
N SER A 176 1.75 8.97 13.86
CA SER A 176 2.72 10.08 13.77
C SER A 176 2.86 10.66 12.37
N GLU A 177 2.69 9.84 11.32
CA GLU A 177 2.74 10.28 9.91
C GLU A 177 1.52 11.12 9.50
N ASP A 178 0.38 10.93 10.17
CA ASP A 178 -0.89 11.65 9.92
C ASP A 178 -0.98 12.96 10.74
N MET A 179 0.00 13.21 11.60
CA MET A 179 0.08 14.44 12.38
C MET A 179 0.52 15.62 11.50
N HIS A 180 -0.46 16.35 10.96
CA HIS A 180 -0.21 17.63 10.31
C HIS A 180 -0.06 18.76 11.32
N THR A 181 1.01 19.55 11.22
CA THR A 181 1.18 20.74 12.06
C THR A 181 0.26 21.87 11.58
N GLY A 182 -0.04 22.83 12.46
CA GLY A 182 -0.88 23.99 12.12
C GLY A 182 -0.28 24.91 11.05
N TRP A 183 1.01 24.74 10.72
CA TRP A 183 1.73 25.55 9.73
C TRP A 183 1.66 24.98 8.31
N ASP A 184 1.34 23.70 8.17
CA ASP A 184 1.21 23.03 6.86
C ASP A 184 -0.11 23.38 6.15
N ARG A 185 -1.02 24.08 6.83
CA ARG A 185 -2.37 24.39 6.36
C ARG A 185 -2.46 25.87 5.98
N SER A 186 -2.31 26.18 4.70
CA SER A 186 -2.68 27.51 4.22
C SER A 186 -4.21 27.59 4.03
N PHE A 187 -4.89 28.36 4.89
CA PHE A 187 -6.28 28.72 4.66
C PHE A 187 -6.30 29.86 3.65
N LEU A 188 -6.45 29.54 2.36
CA LEU A 188 -6.85 30.53 1.38
C LEU A 188 -8.32 30.86 1.64
N ASN A 189 -8.57 31.93 2.39
CA ASN A 189 -9.86 32.59 2.34
C ASN A 189 -10.08 32.99 0.88
N LYS A 190 -10.96 32.27 0.18
CA LYS A 190 -11.54 32.78 -1.06
C LYS A 190 -12.30 34.03 -0.64
N ASN A 191 -11.66 35.19 -0.81
CA ASN A 191 -12.37 36.44 -0.81
C ASN A 191 -13.44 36.28 -1.89
N ASP A 192 -14.70 36.25 -1.47
CA ASP A 192 -15.86 36.47 -2.31
C ASP A 192 -15.78 37.90 -2.88
N ALA A 193 -14.82 38.13 -3.77
CA ALA A 193 -14.73 39.34 -4.57
C ALA A 193 -15.91 39.42 -5.58
N ALA A 194 -16.74 38.39 -5.67
CA ALA A 194 -18.00 38.40 -6.42
C ALA A 194 -19.21 38.84 -5.57
N ALA A 195 -19.15 38.84 -4.23
CA ALA A 195 -20.27 39.28 -3.38
C ALA A 195 -20.12 40.72 -2.85
N ALA A 196 -18.92 41.29 -2.87
CA ALA A 196 -18.65 42.64 -2.37
C ALA A 196 -18.80 43.77 -3.41
N ALA A 197 -19.27 43.48 -4.63
CA ALA A 197 -19.52 44.50 -5.67
C ALA A 197 -20.94 45.11 -5.62
N ALA A 198 -21.77 44.76 -4.63
CA ALA A 198 -23.19 45.17 -4.57
C ALA A 198 -23.61 45.98 -3.32
N ALA A 199 -22.68 46.45 -2.48
CA ALA A 199 -23.05 47.33 -1.36
C ALA A 199 -22.02 48.43 -1.15
N GLY A 200 -22.41 49.66 -1.48
CA GLY A 200 -21.56 50.84 -1.42
C GLY A 200 -21.31 51.42 -0.03
N SER A 201 -20.18 52.13 0.04
CA SER A 201 -19.94 53.39 0.76
C SER A 201 -20.24 53.48 2.27
N ALA A 202 -19.18 53.46 3.10
CA ALA A 202 -18.99 54.40 4.20
C ALA A 202 -17.52 54.46 4.66
N LYS A 203 -17.11 55.67 5.05
CA LYS A 203 -15.77 56.19 5.37
C LYS A 203 -15.28 55.84 6.79
N GLU A 204 -13.95 55.96 6.98
CA GLU A 204 -13.25 56.48 8.20
C GLU A 204 -13.17 55.49 9.39
N ASN A 205 -12.06 55.26 10.09
CA ASN A 205 -10.91 56.09 10.45
C ASN A 205 -9.71 55.18 10.81
N GLN A 206 -8.49 55.68 10.60
CA GLN A 206 -7.25 55.03 11.06
C GLN A 206 -6.95 55.42 12.51
N GLN A 207 -6.53 54.46 13.33
CA GLN A 207 -5.57 54.73 14.42
C GLN A 207 -4.49 53.65 14.43
N PRO A 208 -3.19 54.02 14.48
CA PRO A 208 -2.10 53.07 14.63
C PRO A 208 -1.86 52.81 16.12
N MET A 209 -1.83 51.53 16.52
CA MET A 209 -1.27 51.13 17.81
C MET A 209 0.07 50.40 17.60
N SER A 210 1.01 50.83 18.43
CA SER A 210 2.46 50.64 18.39
C SER A 210 2.94 49.18 18.43
N PRO A 211 4.15 48.88 17.89
CA PRO A 211 4.78 47.59 18.10
C PRO A 211 5.26 47.45 19.56
N ILE A 212 4.84 46.37 20.22
CA ILE A 212 5.44 45.93 21.48
C ILE A 212 6.87 45.46 21.22
N SER A 213 7.78 46.07 21.97
CA SER A 213 9.20 45.77 22.08
C SER A 213 9.42 44.33 22.58
N SER A 214 10.05 43.48 21.77
CA SER A 214 10.61 42.20 22.22
C SER A 214 12.04 42.42 22.71
N VAL A 215 12.24 42.27 24.02
CA VAL A 215 13.56 42.13 24.64
C VAL A 215 14.26 40.85 24.15
N PRO A 216 15.56 40.88 23.82
CA PRO A 216 16.31 39.66 23.56
C PRO A 216 16.82 39.07 24.89
N SER A 217 16.34 37.88 25.25
CA SER A 217 16.96 37.06 26.30
C SER A 217 18.14 36.29 25.71
N THR A 218 19.32 36.86 25.89
CA THR A 218 20.62 36.19 25.79
C THR A 218 20.72 35.14 26.90
N ILE A 219 20.85 33.85 26.55
CA ILE A 219 21.45 32.85 27.43
C ILE A 219 22.72 32.38 26.73
N ALA A 220 23.84 32.85 27.27
CA ALA A 220 25.17 32.34 27.01
C ALA A 220 25.33 30.97 27.68
N SER A 221 25.81 29.98 26.94
CA SER A 221 26.46 28.81 27.53
C SER A 221 27.98 28.99 27.38
N PRO A 222 28.77 28.76 28.43
CA PRO A 222 30.21 28.94 28.38
C PRO A 222 30.91 27.79 27.67
N VAL A 223 32.06 28.19 27.14
CA VAL A 223 33.11 27.46 26.42
C VAL A 223 33.92 26.57 27.38
N GLU A 224 34.76 25.73 26.76
CA GLU A 224 35.94 25.00 27.30
C GLU A 224 35.67 23.64 27.95
N SER A 225 36.45 22.57 27.75
CA SER A 225 37.54 22.20 26.81
C SER A 225 37.88 20.73 27.13
N GLU A 226 38.05 19.88 26.11
CA GLU A 226 39.34 19.33 25.67
C GLU A 226 39.93 18.26 26.60
N SER A 227 39.97 17.00 26.14
CA SER A 227 40.98 16.00 26.50
C SER A 227 40.94 14.83 25.52
N THR A 228 42.12 14.56 24.98
CA THR A 228 42.46 13.72 23.83
C THR A 228 43.03 12.36 24.29
N ILE A 229 42.89 11.33 23.44
CA ILE A 229 43.76 10.13 23.30
C ILE A 229 43.60 9.07 24.43
N THR A 230 43.31 7.80 24.18
CA THR A 230 44.27 6.77 23.71
C THR A 230 43.56 5.47 23.28
N GLN A 231 44.02 4.87 22.17
CA GLN A 231 43.79 3.45 21.82
C GLN A 231 44.52 2.51 22.79
N PRO A 232 44.20 1.20 22.80
CA PRO A 232 45.19 0.29 22.21
C PRO A 232 44.61 -0.90 21.40
N SER A 233 45.29 -1.13 20.27
CA SER A 233 45.76 -2.38 19.64
C SER A 233 45.39 -3.76 20.24
N THR A 234 44.85 -4.60 19.34
CA THR A 234 45.15 -6.02 19.04
C THR A 234 45.30 -7.07 20.17
N ALA A 235 44.44 -8.10 20.12
CA ALA A 235 44.84 -9.48 20.39
C ALA A 235 44.00 -10.46 19.55
N SER A 236 44.71 -11.20 18.70
CA SER A 236 44.22 -12.34 17.92
C SER A 236 43.80 -13.49 18.84
N THR A 237 42.72 -14.19 18.52
CA THR A 237 42.51 -15.57 18.99
C THR A 237 41.84 -16.38 17.88
N THR A 238 42.66 -17.28 17.35
CA THR A 238 42.36 -18.40 16.46
C THR A 238 41.42 -19.38 17.18
N LEU A 239 40.30 -19.74 16.55
CA LEU A 239 39.62 -20.99 16.89
C LEU A 239 39.14 -21.70 15.61
N THR A 240 39.72 -22.87 15.44
CA THR A 240 39.52 -23.88 14.41
C THR A 240 38.06 -24.35 14.32
N GLN A 241 37.45 -24.24 13.15
CA GLN A 241 36.25 -25.03 12.79
C GLN A 241 36.69 -26.40 12.28
N SER A 242 36.42 -27.44 13.06
CA SER A 242 36.46 -28.83 12.60
C SER A 242 35.13 -29.20 11.97
N THR A 243 35.22 -29.68 10.75
CA THR A 243 34.16 -30.31 9.96
C THR A 243 33.84 -31.69 10.50
N SER A 244 32.56 -32.03 10.72
CA SER A 244 32.12 -33.43 10.67
C SER A 244 30.69 -33.55 10.15
N LYS A 245 30.59 -34.25 9.02
CA LYS A 245 29.40 -34.77 8.35
C LYS A 245 29.43 -36.28 8.58
N PRO A 246 28.33 -36.97 8.94
CA PRO A 246 28.26 -38.40 8.81
C PRO A 246 27.43 -38.82 7.60
N SER A 247 27.98 -39.79 6.88
CA SER A 247 27.43 -40.48 5.73
C SER A 247 26.88 -41.84 6.18
N VAL A 248 25.68 -42.18 5.68
CA VAL A 248 25.18 -43.53 5.31
C VAL A 248 25.17 -44.63 6.38
N GLN A 249 23.97 -45.18 6.65
CA GLN A 249 23.80 -46.64 6.68
C GLN A 249 22.46 -47.05 6.04
N GLN A 250 22.59 -47.98 5.09
CA GLN A 250 21.55 -48.84 4.55
C GLN A 250 21.15 -49.88 5.60
N SER A 251 19.88 -50.30 5.60
CA SER A 251 19.46 -51.55 6.24
C SER A 251 18.31 -52.16 5.43
N THR A 252 18.64 -53.26 4.79
CA THR A 252 17.74 -54.29 4.25
C THR A 252 16.80 -54.82 5.33
N THR A 253 15.50 -54.86 5.08
CA THR A 253 14.66 -56.08 5.07
C THR A 253 13.31 -55.77 4.44
#